data_AF-K2JUK8-F1
#
_entry.id   AF-K2JUK8-F1
#
_cell.length_a   1.000
_cell.length_b   1.000
_cell.length_c   1.000
_cell.angle_alpha   90.00
_cell.angle_beta   90.00
_cell.angle_gamma   90.00
#
_symmetry.space_group_name_H-M   'P 1'
#
loop_
_entity.id
_entity.type
_entity.pdbx_description
1 polymer ?
#
loop_
_entity_poly.entity_id
_entity_poly.type
_entity_poly.pdbx_seq_one_letter_code
_entity_poly.pdbx_strand_id
1 'polypeptide(L)'
;MTAAANSRKQEQVRRQRRAYRLLALGSAVWIVGVAIVWLYTWPPTTQVYDAAYYAGQRDCRARYAGNYERVERCIALFNLQYLRSRNGHAISGFLVALFPPLLGWFALHIRYKLNNS
;
A
#
# COMPACT_ATOMS: atom_id res chain seq x y z
N MET A 1 2.27 -25.56 -44.77
CA MET A 1 2.04 -24.16 -44.35
C MET A 1 2.23 -23.93 -42.84
N THR A 2 3.09 -24.71 -42.15
CA THR A 2 3.14 -24.76 -40.67
C THR A 2 4.36 -24.06 -40.05
N ALA A 3 5.49 -23.98 -40.76
CA ALA A 3 6.73 -23.40 -40.22
C ALA A 3 6.62 -21.90 -39.91
N ALA A 4 6.00 -21.12 -40.80
CA ALA A 4 5.82 -19.68 -40.63
C ALA A 4 4.77 -19.32 -39.55
N ALA A 5 3.78 -20.19 -39.33
CA ALA A 5 2.80 -20.01 -38.25
C ALA A 5 3.43 -20.35 -36.89
N ASN A 6 4.26 -21.38 -36.83
CA ASN A 6 4.99 -21.76 -35.61
C ASN A 6 6.05 -20.73 -35.21
N SER A 7 6.76 -20.12 -36.17
CA SER A 7 7.74 -19.08 -35.87
C SER A 7 7.10 -17.81 -35.29
N ARG A 8 5.97 -17.36 -35.84
CA ARG A 8 5.20 -16.22 -35.32
C ARG A 8 4.71 -16.45 -33.89
N LYS A 9 4.20 -17.66 -33.59
CA LYS A 9 3.80 -18.05 -32.22
C LYS A 9 5.00 -18.05 -31.26
N GLN A 10 6.14 -18.58 -31.68
CA GLN A 10 7.36 -18.59 -30.86
C GLN A 10 7.88 -17.17 -30.57
N GLU A 11 7.83 -16.26 -31.55
CA GLU A 11 8.18 -14.86 -31.35
C GLU A 11 7.23 -14.12 -30.39
N GLN A 12 5.92 -14.36 -30.50
CA GLN A 12 4.93 -13.80 -29.57
C GLN A 12 5.19 -14.26 -28.13
N VAL A 13 5.43 -15.56 -27.91
CA VAL A 13 5.76 -16.10 -26.58
C VAL A 13 7.07 -15.50 -26.02
N ARG A 14 8.10 -15.31 -26.86
CA ARG A 14 9.35 -14.65 -26.44
C ARG A 14 9.13 -13.19 -26.03
N ARG A 15 8.37 -12.42 -26.82
CA ARG A 15 8.04 -11.02 -26.50
C ARG A 15 7.24 -10.92 -25.20
N GLN A 16 6.30 -11.83 -24.99
CA GLN A 16 5.49 -11.87 -23.77
C GLN A 16 6.34 -12.20 -22.53
N ARG A 17 7.24 -13.19 -22.61
CA ARG A 17 8.18 -13.48 -21.51
C ARG A 17 9.07 -12.29 -21.17
N ARG A 18 9.53 -11.55 -22.18
CA ARG A 18 10.29 -10.29 -21.96
C ARG A 18 9.43 -9.23 -21.27
N ALA A 19 8.18 -9.04 -21.70
CA ALA A 19 7.27 -8.09 -21.07
C ALA A 19 6.98 -8.42 -19.60
N TYR A 20 6.73 -9.69 -19.26
CA TYR A 20 6.56 -10.10 -17.86
C TYR A 20 7.84 -9.93 -17.02
N ARG A 21 9.02 -10.20 -17.58
CA ARG A 21 10.29 -9.95 -16.88
C ARG A 21 10.53 -8.46 -16.61
N LEU A 22 10.23 -7.60 -17.58
CA LEU A 22 10.33 -6.14 -17.42
C LEU A 22 9.32 -5.62 -16.39
N LEU A 23 8.08 -6.14 -16.41
CA LEU A 23 7.09 -5.84 -15.40
C LEU A 23 7.57 -6.26 -14.01
N ALA A 24 8.13 -7.46 -13.86
CA ALA A 24 8.63 -7.93 -12.57
C ALA A 24 9.77 -7.05 -12.04
N LEU A 25 10.72 -6.66 -12.89
CA LEU A 25 11.79 -5.74 -12.54
C LEU A 25 11.26 -4.35 -12.17
N GLY A 26 10.38 -3.78 -12.99
CA GLY A 26 9.75 -2.48 -12.72
C GLY A 26 8.94 -2.48 -11.43
N SER A 27 8.23 -3.58 -11.16
CA SER A 27 7.47 -3.76 -9.91
C SER A 27 8.40 -3.86 -8.71
N ALA A 28 9.52 -4.58 -8.81
CA ALA A 28 10.50 -4.67 -7.74
C ALA A 28 11.11 -3.30 -7.42
N VAL A 29 11.51 -2.54 -8.44
CA VAL A 29 12.04 -1.17 -8.28
C VAL A 29 10.99 -0.25 -7.65
N TRP A 30 9.73 -0.33 -8.11
CA TRP A 30 8.63 0.45 -7.55
C TRP A 30 8.39 0.14 -6.06
N ILE A 31 8.27 -1.14 -5.71
CA ILE A 31 8.01 -1.57 -4.33
C ILE A 31 9.14 -1.11 -3.42
N VAL A 32 10.41 -1.26 -3.84
CA VAL A 32 11.56 -0.78 -3.08
C VAL A 32 11.55 0.74 -2.95
N GLY A 33 11.26 1.47 -4.02
CA GLY A 33 11.14 2.93 -3.98
C GLY A 33 10.07 3.42 -3.02
N VAL A 34 8.87 2.82 -3.05
CA VAL A 34 7.79 3.13 -2.12
C VAL A 34 8.18 2.78 -0.68
N ALA A 35 8.82 1.63 -0.46
CA ALA A 35 9.28 1.23 0.87
C ALA A 35 10.31 2.22 1.45
N ILE A 36 11.23 2.71 0.63
CA ILE A 36 12.22 3.73 1.03
C ILE A 36 11.50 5.03 1.43
N VAL A 37 10.64 5.57 0.56
CA VAL A 37 9.88 6.80 0.84
C VAL A 37 9.03 6.65 2.09
N TRP A 38 8.41 5.48 2.26
CA TRP A 38 7.61 5.17 3.43
C TRP A 38 8.46 5.16 4.71
N LEU A 39 9.63 4.50 4.71
CA LEU A 39 10.57 4.52 5.85
C LEU A 39 11.03 5.93 6.22
N TYR A 40 11.27 6.81 5.24
CA TYR A 40 11.64 8.20 5.50
C TYR A 40 10.50 9.06 6.06
N THR A 41 9.25 8.76 5.66
CA THR A 41 8.07 9.53 6.09
C THR A 41 7.38 8.97 7.33
N TRP A 42 7.75 7.76 7.77
CA TRP A 42 7.19 7.09 8.94
C TRP A 42 7.54 7.75 10.29
N PRO A 43 8.81 8.13 10.59
CA PRO A 43 9.14 8.80 11.84
C PRO A 43 8.44 10.17 12.04
N PRO A 44 8.37 11.09 11.05
CA PRO A 44 7.75 12.40 11.28
C PRO A 44 6.22 12.33 11.46
N THR A 45 5.55 11.34 10.86
CA THR A 45 4.10 11.19 11.00
C THR A 45 3.72 10.58 12.36
N THR A 46 4.47 9.59 12.85
CA THR A 46 4.21 8.95 14.16
C THR A 46 4.34 9.91 15.34
N GLN A 47 5.34 10.81 15.32
CA GLN A 47 5.52 11.82 16.38
C GLN A 47 4.32 12.76 16.52
N VAL A 48 3.67 13.12 15.40
CA VAL A 48 2.47 13.96 15.41
C VAL A 48 1.29 13.23 16.03
N TYR A 49 1.12 11.93 15.72
CA TYR A 49 0.06 11.12 16.32
C TYR A 49 0.27 10.91 17.83
N ASP A 50 1.50 10.68 18.26
CA ASP A 50 1.84 10.54 19.68
C ASP A 50 1.57 11.86 20.43
N ALA A 51 2.02 12.99 19.88
CA ALA A 51 1.78 14.30 20.46
C ALA A 51 0.28 14.61 20.61
N ALA A 52 -0.51 14.33 19.56
CA ALA A 52 -1.96 14.50 19.58
C ALA A 52 -2.64 13.56 20.60
N TYR A 53 -2.16 12.32 20.73
CA TYR A 53 -2.67 11.36 21.71
C TYR A 53 -2.42 11.82 23.15
N TYR A 54 -1.19 12.23 23.50
CA TYR A 54 -0.87 12.72 24.83
C TYR A 54 -1.54 14.07 25.15
N ALA A 55 -1.76 14.92 24.15
CA ALA A 55 -2.57 16.12 24.30
C ALA A 55 -4.03 15.77 24.63
N GLY A 56 -4.65 14.85 23.87
CA GLY A 56 -6.02 14.39 24.09
C GLY A 56 -6.24 13.73 25.45
N GLN A 57 -5.27 12.94 25.93
CA GLN A 57 -5.33 12.36 27.28
C GLN A 57 -5.32 13.42 28.38
N ARG A 58 -4.49 14.46 28.24
CA ARG A 58 -4.43 15.57 29.21
C ARG A 58 -5.76 16.33 29.24
N ASP A 59 -6.35 16.60 28.08
CA ASP A 59 -7.66 17.24 27.98
C ASP A 59 -8.79 16.39 28.57
N CYS A 60 -8.82 15.08 28.32
CA CYS A 60 -9.81 14.18 28.93
C CYS A 60 -9.72 14.19 30.46
N ARG A 61 -8.50 14.16 31.00
CA ARG A 61 -8.26 14.19 32.47
C ARG A 61 -8.65 15.55 33.07
N ALA A 62 -8.38 16.65 32.38
CA ALA A 62 -8.78 17.98 32.82
C ALA A 62 -10.29 18.18 32.77
N ARG A 63 -10.96 17.69 31.72
CA ARG A 63 -12.40 17.91 31.47
C ARG A 63 -13.32 17.04 32.31
N TYR A 64 -12.86 15.86 32.71
CA TYR A 64 -13.63 14.92 33.54
C TYR A 64 -12.98 14.66 34.90
N ALA A 65 -12.22 15.64 35.42
CA ALA A 65 -11.56 15.55 36.72
C ALA A 65 -12.56 15.12 37.82
N GLY A 66 -12.22 14.07 38.56
CA GLY A 66 -13.06 13.50 39.62
C GLY A 66 -14.04 12.41 39.19
N ASN A 67 -14.18 12.10 37.88
CA ASN A 67 -15.00 11.00 37.40
C ASN A 67 -14.18 10.02 36.54
N TYR A 68 -13.51 9.09 37.23
CA TYR A 68 -12.57 8.13 36.63
C TYR A 68 -13.15 7.34 35.46
N GLU A 69 -14.40 6.90 35.56
CA GLU A 69 -15.03 6.09 34.51
C GLU A 69 -15.22 6.87 33.20
N ARG A 70 -15.53 8.18 33.28
CA ARG A 70 -15.64 9.05 32.10
C ARG A 70 -14.29 9.39 31.50
N VAL A 71 -13.26 9.54 32.33
CA VAL A 71 -11.87 9.73 31.88
C VAL A 71 -11.41 8.51 31.08
N GLU A 72 -11.62 7.29 31.59
CA GLU A 72 -11.22 6.08 30.90
C GLU A 72 -11.94 5.89 29.56
N ARG A 73 -13.25 6.13 29.51
CA ARG A 73 -14.01 6.06 28.23
C ARG A 73 -13.52 7.09 27.22
N CYS A 74 -13.19 8.32 27.66
CA CYS A 74 -12.64 9.37 26.80
C CYS A 74 -11.26 8.97 26.24
N ILE A 75 -10.38 8.43 27.07
CA ILE A 75 -9.05 7.96 26.67
C ILE A 75 -9.15 6.76 25.72
N ALA A 76 -10.08 5.83 25.97
CA ALA A 76 -10.29 4.65 25.12
C ALA A 76 -10.69 5.03 23.69
N LEU A 77 -11.54 6.05 23.53
CA LEU A 77 -11.91 6.59 22.21
C LEU A 77 -10.72 7.20 21.47
N PHE A 78 -9.87 7.96 22.16
CA PHE A 78 -8.63 8.50 21.59
C PHE A 78 -7.64 7.40 21.20
N ASN A 79 -7.55 6.34 21.99
CA ASN A 79 -6.69 5.19 21.68
C ASN A 79 -7.16 4.46 20.40
N LEU A 80 -8.47 4.29 20.23
CA LEU A 80 -9.03 3.73 19.00
C LEU A 80 -8.74 4.61 17.77
N GLN A 81 -8.83 5.93 17.88
CA GLN A 81 -8.45 6.85 16.81
C GLN A 81 -6.95 6.79 16.49
N TYR A 82 -6.11 6.73 17.52
CA TYR A 82 -4.66 6.60 17.36
C TYR A 82 -4.30 5.31 16.60
N LEU A 83 -4.86 4.16 17.02
CA LEU A 83 -4.67 2.88 16.34
C LEU A 83 -5.19 2.92 14.89
N ARG A 84 -6.34 3.55 14.65
CA ARG A 84 -6.91 3.70 13.29
C ARG A 84 -6.01 4.54 12.38
N SER A 85 -5.51 5.68 12.84
CA SER A 85 -4.64 6.54 12.04
C SER A 85 -3.30 5.86 11.75
N ARG A 86 -2.74 5.17 12.75
CA ARG A 86 -1.47 4.45 12.63
C ARG A 86 -1.58 3.25 11.67
N ASN A 87 -2.67 2.49 11.75
CA ASN A 87 -2.93 1.37 10.84
C ASN A 87 -3.37 1.83 9.44
N GLY A 88 -4.14 2.91 9.34
CA GLY A 88 -4.60 3.49 8.08
C GLY A 88 -3.43 3.92 7.18
N HIS A 89 -2.37 4.48 7.76
CA HIS A 89 -1.16 4.85 7.04
C HIS A 89 -0.35 3.66 6.51
N ALA A 90 -0.35 2.54 7.24
CA ALA A 90 0.26 1.29 6.78
C ALA A 90 -0.54 0.67 5.63
N ILE A 91 -1.86 0.67 5.73
CA ILE A 91 -2.76 0.17 4.66
C ILE A 91 -2.62 1.02 3.40
N SER A 92 -2.56 2.36 3.52
CA SER A 92 -2.37 3.22 2.35
C SER A 92 -1.02 2.98 1.67
N GLY A 93 0.05 2.79 2.44
CA GLY A 93 1.38 2.49 1.90
C GLY A 93 1.39 1.16 1.12
N PHE A 94 0.76 0.13 1.69
CA PHE A 94 0.60 -1.17 1.03
C PHE A 94 -0.19 -1.06 -0.28
N LEU A 95 -1.31 -0.34 -0.27
CA LEU A 95 -2.12 -0.14 -1.48
C LEU A 95 -1.34 0.58 -2.58
N VAL A 96 -0.60 1.64 -2.25
CA VAL A 96 0.22 2.39 -3.22
C VAL A 96 1.37 1.53 -3.78
N ALA A 97 1.96 0.66 -2.97
CA ALA A 97 3.01 -0.25 -3.41
C ALA A 97 2.49 -1.32 -4.40
N LEU A 98 1.27 -1.81 -4.19
CA LEU A 98 0.69 -2.93 -4.96
C LEU A 98 -0.13 -2.50 -6.19
N PHE A 99 -0.70 -1.30 -6.19
CA PHE A 99 -1.61 -0.88 -7.26
C PHE A 99 -0.94 -0.89 -8.65
N PRO A 100 0.26 -0.30 -8.84
CA PRO A 100 0.89 -0.25 -10.16
C PRO A 100 1.34 -1.63 -10.70
N PRO A 101 1.94 -2.52 -9.88
CA PRO A 101 2.21 -3.90 -10.28
C PRO A 101 0.96 -4.66 -10.72
N LEU A 102 -0.14 -4.53 -9.96
CA LEU A 102 -1.40 -5.20 -10.26
C LEU A 102 -2.02 -4.67 -11.57
N LEU A 103 -2.04 -3.36 -11.77
CA LEU A 103 -2.51 -2.75 -13.01
C LEU A 103 -1.71 -3.22 -14.23
N GLY A 104 -0.38 -3.24 -14.13
CA GLY A 104 0.46 -3.68 -15.22
C GLY A 104 0.30 -5.18 -15.53
N TRP A 105 0.11 -6.02 -14.51
CA TRP A 105 -0.24 -7.44 -14.71
C TRP A 105 -1.59 -7.60 -15.42
N PHE A 106 -2.61 -6.87 -14.97
CA PHE A 106 -3.96 -6.92 -15.55
C PHE A 106 -3.97 -6.45 -17.01
N ALA A 107 -3.25 -5.37 -17.31
CA ALA A 107 -3.10 -4.85 -18.67
C ALA A 107 -2.42 -5.87 -19.61
N LEU A 108 -1.35 -6.53 -19.15
CA LEU A 108 -0.69 -7.59 -19.92
C LEU A 108 -1.59 -8.82 -20.11
N HIS A 109 -2.38 -9.18 -19.09
CA HIS A 109 -3.27 -10.34 -19.15
C HIS A 109 -4.46 -10.12 -20.09
N ILE A 110 -5.09 -8.93 -20.07
CA ILE A 110 -6.14 -8.55 -21.03
C ILE A 110 -5.59 -8.56 -22.45
N ARG A 111 -4.42 -7.95 -22.67
CA ARG A 111 -3.79 -7.92 -24.00
C ARG A 111 -3.46 -9.31 -24.53
N TYR A 112 -3.09 -10.23 -23.64
CA TYR A 112 -2.89 -11.64 -24.02
C TYR A 112 -4.21 -12.29 -24.46
N LYS A 113 -5.30 -12.15 -23.69
CA LYS A 113 -6.60 -12.70 -24.10
C LYS A 113 -7.07 -12.15 -25.44
N LEU A 114 -6.97 -10.83 -25.66
CA LEU A 114 -7.40 -10.19 -26.91
C LEU A 114 -6.60 -10.63 -28.14
N ASN A 115 -5.31 -10.93 -27.98
CA ASN A 115 -4.45 -11.38 -29.09
C ASN A 115 -4.55 -12.90 -29.37
N ASN A 116 -5.23 -13.66 -28.51
CA ASN A 116 -5.28 -15.13 -28.57
C ASN A 116 -6.71 -15.68 -28.77
N SER A 117 -7.70 -14.79 -28.87
CA SER A 117 -9.06 -15.03 -29.39
C SER A 117 -9.13 -14.73 -30.88
#